data_AF-A0A7V2WT43-F1
#
_entry.id   AF-A0A7V2WT43-F1
#
_cell.length_a   1.000
_cell.length_b   1.000
_cell.length_c   1.000
_cell.angle_alpha   90.00
_cell.angle_beta   90.00
_cell.angle_gamma   90.00
#
_symmetry.space_group_name_H-M   'P 1'
#
loop_
_entity.id
_entity.type
_entity.pdbx_description
1 polymer ?
#
loop_
_entity_poly.entity_id
_entity_poly.type
_entity_poly.pdbx_seq_one_letter_code
_entity_poly.pdbx_strand_id
1 'polypeptide(L)'
;MIKVLIVDDSIIFRRVLQDTLKKNPHIKVVGTAENGEEAIKLIRALRPDVVILDVEMPKMNGLETLEEMKRLKLSPAVIMFSTLTAQGAKVTIEALSKGAFDFVQKPTGTKAFQESQKKIEQELVPKILACAESMKRPAFRRVLRPTAPPPQKRPGPPTRVSKAPTVRPRVTTRMAFRPEAVAIGVSTGGPNALNEVIPRFPANFRLPVFLVQHMPPVFTKQLADRLNSKSKLTVKEAEDGELVRPATVYVAPGDFHMLVKKNDRGHMIRLTQDPPVNSCRPAVDPLFESLADAYKGRVVAVVMTGMGHDGRDGAKVLKEKGAYIIAQDQETSVVYGMPKFVAEAGIADKICPLDAITPTILEVCRL
;
A
#
# COMPACT_ATOMS: atom_id res chain seq x y z
N MET A 1 6.63 11.85 22.40
CA MET A 1 7.74 12.22 21.50
C MET A 1 8.24 10.94 20.85
N ILE A 2 8.35 10.92 19.53
CA ILE A 2 8.72 9.76 18.71
C ILE A 2 10.24 9.70 18.63
N LYS A 3 10.83 8.58 19.07
CA LYS A 3 12.28 8.37 19.03
C LYS A 3 12.67 7.80 17.68
N VAL A 4 13.54 8.50 16.96
CA VAL A 4 14.00 8.12 15.62
C VAL A 4 15.48 7.79 15.64
N LEU A 5 15.86 6.65 15.07
CA LEU A 5 17.24 6.29 14.75
C LEU A 5 17.46 6.47 13.24
N ILE A 6 18.53 7.15 12.85
CA ILE A 6 18.92 7.31 11.43
C ILE A 6 20.08 6.37 11.14
N VAL A 7 19.95 5.55 10.09
CA VAL A 7 20.96 4.58 9.68
C VAL A 7 21.22 4.79 8.19
N ASP A 8 22.38 5.34 7.86
CA ASP A 8 22.78 5.69 6.49
C ASP A 8 24.31 5.81 6.47
N ASP A 9 24.99 5.28 5.47
CA ASP A 9 26.45 5.34 5.40
C ASP A 9 26.97 6.74 5.01
N SER A 10 26.12 7.56 4.38
CA SER A 10 26.43 8.93 3.99
C SER A 10 26.27 9.92 5.13
N ILE A 11 27.38 10.52 5.56
CA ILE A 11 27.41 11.62 6.54
C ILE A 11 26.48 12.76 6.11
N ILE A 12 26.40 13.05 4.81
CA ILE A 12 25.57 14.12 4.25
C ILE A 12 24.09 13.83 4.52
N PHE A 13 23.61 12.63 4.16
CA PHE A 13 22.21 12.27 4.39
C PHE A 13 21.87 12.16 5.88
N ARG A 14 22.76 11.60 6.70
CA ARG A 14 22.59 11.62 8.16
C ARG A 14 22.42 13.03 8.69
N ARG A 15 23.21 14.00 8.20
CA ARG A 15 23.11 15.40 8.63
C ARG A 15 21.83 16.07 8.15
N VAL A 16 21.47 15.91 6.87
CA VAL A 16 20.22 16.45 6.30
C VAL A 16 19.01 15.93 7.08
N LEU A 17 18.94 14.61 7.32
CA LEU A 17 17.87 13.98 8.07
C LEU A 17 17.80 14.51 9.51
N GLN A 18 18.93 14.61 10.21
CA GLN A 18 18.97 15.19 11.55
C GLN A 18 18.43 16.62 11.58
N ASP A 19 18.92 17.47 10.69
CA ASP A 19 18.57 18.90 10.68
C ASP A 19 17.11 19.12 10.27
N THR A 20 16.56 18.29 9.37
CA THR A 20 15.13 18.34 9.03
C THR A 20 14.26 17.83 10.18
N LEU A 21 14.57 16.67 10.76
CA LEU A 21 13.72 16.05 11.79
C LEU A 21 13.73 16.81 13.11
N LYS A 22 14.83 17.50 13.45
CA LYS A 22 14.93 18.36 14.65
C LYS A 22 13.94 19.52 14.65
N LYS A 23 13.46 19.97 13.47
CA LYS A 23 12.48 21.06 13.36
C LYS A 23 11.08 20.66 13.85
N ASN A 24 10.77 19.35 13.89
CA ASN A 24 9.47 18.88 14.31
C ASN A 24 9.44 18.58 15.83
N PRO A 25 8.59 19.25 16.63
CA PRO A 25 8.58 19.10 18.09
C PRO A 25 8.13 17.72 18.58
N HIS A 26 7.50 16.92 17.72
CA HIS A 26 7.05 15.57 18.07
C HIS A 26 8.10 14.50 17.82
N ILE A 27 9.19 14.82 17.11
CA ILE A 27 10.24 13.87 16.71
C ILE A 27 11.54 14.18 17.47
N LYS A 28 12.17 13.14 18.00
CA LYS A 28 13.50 13.23 18.61
C LYS A 28 14.42 12.21 17.97
N VAL A 29 15.46 12.70 17.29
CA VAL A 29 16.55 11.83 16.83
C VAL A 29 17.36 11.39 18.06
N VAL A 30 17.35 10.09 18.34
CA VAL A 30 18.01 9.52 19.53
C VAL A 30 19.42 9.02 19.25
N GLY A 31 19.77 8.81 17.99
CA GLY A 31 21.11 8.41 17.57
C GLY A 31 21.22 8.31 16.05
N THR A 32 22.43 8.03 15.60
CA THR A 32 22.72 7.71 14.20
C THR A 32 23.70 6.57 14.10
N ALA A 33 23.60 5.73 13.06
CA ALA A 33 24.53 4.66 12.74
C ALA A 33 24.97 4.72 11.27
N GLU A 34 26.15 4.18 10.98
CA GLU A 34 26.72 4.15 9.62
C GLU A 34 26.50 2.80 8.89
N ASN A 35 26.00 1.79 9.59
CA ASN A 35 25.76 0.44 9.06
C ASN A 35 24.78 -0.34 9.95
N GLY A 36 24.34 -1.49 9.45
CA GLY A 36 23.41 -2.38 10.15
C GLY A 36 23.91 -2.92 11.50
N GLU A 37 25.20 -3.26 11.63
CA GLU A 37 25.73 -3.83 12.88
C GLU A 37 25.65 -2.82 14.04
N GLU A 38 26.01 -1.57 13.76
CA GLU A 38 25.87 -0.47 14.70
C GLU A 38 24.40 -0.16 14.98
N ALA A 39 23.55 -0.18 13.95
CA ALA A 39 22.11 0.02 14.10
C ALA A 39 21.50 -0.98 15.08
N ILE A 40 21.81 -2.28 14.99
CA ILE A 40 21.29 -3.30 15.92
C ILE A 40 21.69 -3.01 17.37
N LYS A 41 22.93 -2.57 17.62
CA LYS A 41 23.41 -2.18 18.95
C LYS A 41 22.60 -0.99 19.49
N LEU A 42 22.45 0.06 18.67
CA LEU A 42 21.73 1.27 19.04
C LEU A 42 20.22 1.04 19.20
N ILE A 43 19.60 0.17 18.39
CA ILE A 43 18.18 -0.18 18.54
C ILE A 43 17.94 -0.81 19.92
N ARG A 44 18.82 -1.69 20.38
CA ARG A 44 18.72 -2.32 21.71
C ARG A 44 18.91 -1.31 22.84
N ALA A 45 19.92 -0.44 22.72
CA ALA A 45 20.27 0.52 23.76
C ALA A 45 19.25 1.67 23.87
N LEU A 46 18.86 2.25 22.74
CA LEU A 46 18.06 3.48 22.68
C LEU A 46 16.56 3.22 22.60
N ARG A 47 16.17 2.01 22.19
CA ARG A 47 14.78 1.59 21.94
C ARG A 47 14.02 2.64 21.12
N PRO A 48 14.45 2.94 19.88
CA PRO A 48 13.75 3.87 19.02
C PRO A 48 12.35 3.34 18.67
N ASP A 49 11.44 4.23 18.34
CA ASP A 49 10.11 3.89 17.83
C ASP A 49 10.16 3.64 16.32
N VAL A 50 10.97 4.44 15.61
CA VAL A 50 11.15 4.38 14.15
C VAL A 50 12.63 4.35 13.80
N VAL A 51 13.00 3.53 12.82
CA VAL A 51 14.33 3.49 12.19
C VAL A 51 14.18 3.97 10.75
N ILE A 52 14.94 4.99 10.37
CA ILE A 52 15.15 5.34 8.97
C ILE A 52 16.38 4.56 8.52
N LEU A 53 16.21 3.70 7.52
CA LEU A 53 17.21 2.71 7.16
C LEU A 53 17.57 2.83 5.69
N ASP A 54 18.82 3.15 5.42
CA ASP A 54 19.38 3.03 4.08
C ASP A 54 19.44 1.57 3.63
N VAL A 55 19.34 1.37 2.32
CA VAL A 55 19.43 0.08 1.68
C VAL A 55 20.87 -0.38 1.54
N GLU A 56 21.72 0.49 1.01
CA GLU A 56 23.09 0.14 0.60
C GLU A 56 24.06 0.70 1.63
N MET A 57 24.66 -0.19 2.44
CA MET A 57 25.60 0.20 3.49
C MET A 57 26.68 -0.88 3.62
N PRO A 58 27.90 -0.53 4.06
CA PRO A 58 28.95 -1.51 4.31
C PRO A 58 28.66 -2.40 5.52
N LYS A 59 29.36 -3.54 5.61
CA LYS A 59 29.30 -4.56 6.69
C LYS A 59 27.97 -5.29 6.81
N MET A 60 26.88 -4.57 7.04
CA MET A 60 25.52 -5.10 7.11
C MET A 60 24.58 -4.11 6.43
N ASN A 61 23.98 -4.54 5.31
CA ASN A 61 23.09 -3.71 4.49
C ASN A 61 21.67 -3.64 5.09
N GLY A 62 20.79 -2.85 4.48
CA GLY A 62 19.43 -2.64 4.99
C GLY A 62 18.57 -3.91 5.05
N LEU A 63 18.70 -4.82 4.08
CA LEU A 63 17.97 -6.10 4.10
C LEU A 63 18.46 -7.02 5.22
N GLU A 64 19.78 -7.17 5.34
CA GLU A 64 20.40 -7.97 6.40
C GLU A 64 20.04 -7.41 7.78
N THR A 65 20.00 -6.09 7.91
CA THR A 65 19.55 -5.41 9.14
C THR A 65 18.10 -5.77 9.48
N LEU A 66 17.19 -5.76 8.51
CA LEU A 66 15.78 -6.16 8.72
C LEU A 66 15.65 -7.63 9.15
N GLU A 67 16.41 -8.53 8.53
CA GLU A 67 16.44 -9.95 8.90
C GLU A 67 16.97 -10.15 10.31
N GLU A 68 18.04 -9.45 10.66
CA GLU A 68 18.66 -9.52 11.97
C GLU A 68 17.73 -8.93 13.05
N MET A 69 17.06 -7.81 12.77
CA MET A 69 16.01 -7.25 13.63
C MET A 69 14.90 -8.27 13.88
N LYS A 70 14.43 -8.94 12.83
CA LYS A 70 13.40 -10.00 12.93
C LYS A 70 13.89 -11.18 13.77
N ARG A 71 15.11 -11.68 13.53
CA ARG A 71 15.73 -12.78 14.29
C ARG A 71 15.83 -12.45 15.77
N LEU A 72 16.22 -11.22 16.08
CA LEU A 72 16.37 -10.71 17.44
C LEU A 72 15.05 -10.22 18.07
N LYS A 73 13.93 -10.32 17.35
CA LYS A 73 12.60 -9.84 17.77
C LYS A 73 12.60 -8.36 18.18
N LEU A 74 13.43 -7.56 17.51
CA LEU A 74 13.42 -6.11 17.63
C LEU A 74 12.24 -5.58 16.82
N SER A 75 11.45 -4.70 17.41
CA SER A 75 10.20 -4.23 16.81
C SER A 75 10.05 -2.71 16.69
N PRO A 76 11.11 -1.91 16.42
CA PRO A 76 10.87 -0.57 15.90
C PRO A 76 10.31 -0.70 14.48
N ALA A 77 9.54 0.28 14.04
CA ALA A 77 9.10 0.30 12.66
C ALA A 77 10.19 0.87 11.75
N VAL A 78 10.31 0.35 10.53
CA VAL A 78 11.41 0.71 9.62
C VAL A 78 10.88 1.41 8.39
N ILE A 79 11.38 2.61 8.10
CA ILE A 79 11.14 3.31 6.84
C ILE A 79 12.44 3.23 6.02
N MET A 80 12.37 2.60 4.86
CA MET A 80 13.52 2.50 3.95
C MET A 80 13.83 3.86 3.33
N PHE A 81 15.09 4.25 3.26
CA PHE A 81 15.53 5.49 2.62
C PHE A 81 16.43 5.13 1.44
N SER A 82 15.86 5.03 0.23
CA SER A 82 16.52 4.40 -0.92
C SER A 82 16.76 5.36 -2.08
N THR A 83 17.84 5.18 -2.83
CA THR A 83 18.07 5.85 -4.10
C THR A 83 17.14 5.33 -5.22
N LEU A 84 16.95 6.12 -6.27
CA LEU A 84 16.16 5.76 -7.46
C LEU A 84 17.01 5.00 -8.48
N THR A 85 17.37 3.77 -8.14
CA THR A 85 18.04 2.84 -9.07
C THR A 85 17.17 1.60 -9.22
N ALA A 86 17.31 0.86 -10.34
CA ALA A 86 16.57 -0.40 -10.52
C ALA A 86 16.90 -1.42 -9.42
N GLN A 87 18.19 -1.49 -9.03
CA GLN A 87 18.64 -2.34 -7.94
C GLN A 87 18.07 -1.88 -6.59
N GLY A 88 18.14 -0.58 -6.27
CA GLY A 88 17.58 -0.02 -5.04
C GLY A 88 16.07 -0.21 -4.95
N ALA A 89 15.35 -0.08 -6.07
CA ALA A 89 13.91 -0.34 -6.13
C ALA A 89 13.58 -1.81 -5.83
N LYS A 90 14.27 -2.76 -6.47
CA LYS A 90 14.10 -4.19 -6.22
C LYS A 90 14.32 -4.52 -4.74
N VAL A 91 15.41 -4.02 -4.17
CA VAL A 91 15.76 -4.24 -2.77
C VAL A 91 14.74 -3.60 -1.83
N THR A 92 14.25 -2.40 -2.12
CA THR A 92 13.23 -1.72 -1.31
C THR A 92 11.91 -2.49 -1.29
N ILE A 93 11.45 -3.00 -2.44
CA ILE A 93 10.25 -3.84 -2.52
C ILE A 93 10.41 -5.13 -1.71
N GLU A 94 11.61 -5.72 -1.73
CA GLU A 94 11.95 -6.87 -0.90
C GLU A 94 11.93 -6.51 0.59
N ALA A 95 12.50 -5.37 0.97
CA ALA A 95 12.53 -4.87 2.34
C ALA A 95 11.11 -4.67 2.91
N LEU A 96 10.20 -4.09 2.13
CA LEU A 96 8.78 -3.96 2.50
C LEU A 96 8.17 -5.31 2.86
N SER A 97 8.38 -6.32 2.00
CA SER A 97 7.90 -7.68 2.27
C SER A 97 8.58 -8.38 3.45
N LYS A 98 9.78 -7.94 3.86
CA LYS A 98 10.48 -8.44 5.05
C LYS A 98 10.04 -7.73 6.34
N GLY A 99 9.13 -6.76 6.24
CA GLY A 99 8.53 -6.08 7.39
C GLY A 99 8.89 -4.60 7.50
N ALA A 100 9.55 -4.01 6.51
CA ALA A 100 9.64 -2.56 6.45
C ALA A 100 8.23 -1.96 6.30
N PHE A 101 8.01 -0.85 6.99
CA PHE A 101 6.73 -0.15 7.09
C PHE A 101 6.40 0.58 5.79
N ASP A 102 7.35 1.36 5.28
CA ASP A 102 7.25 2.08 4.01
C ASP A 102 8.66 2.48 3.53
N PHE A 103 8.74 3.28 2.47
CA PHE A 103 9.97 3.86 1.97
C PHE A 103 9.83 5.35 1.61
N VAL A 104 10.98 6.02 1.51
CA VAL A 104 11.16 7.36 0.99
C VAL A 104 12.34 7.36 0.04
N GLN A 105 12.20 8.07 -1.08
CA GLN A 105 13.25 8.17 -2.07
C GLN A 105 14.27 9.24 -1.66
N LYS A 106 15.56 8.91 -1.66
CA LYS A 106 16.64 9.89 -1.50
C LYS A 106 16.54 10.95 -2.62
N PRO A 107 16.63 12.24 -2.30
CA PRO A 107 16.75 13.29 -3.31
C PRO A 107 17.97 13.03 -4.21
N THR A 108 17.79 13.12 -5.53
CA THR A 108 18.85 12.90 -6.53
C THR A 108 19.38 14.23 -7.08
N GLY A 109 20.70 14.30 -7.30
CA GLY A 109 21.40 15.44 -7.89
C GLY A 109 21.99 16.42 -6.87
N THR A 110 22.92 17.28 -7.31
CA THR A 110 23.51 18.42 -6.56
C THR A 110 22.51 19.56 -6.37
N LYS A 111 21.25 19.24 -6.07
CA LYS A 111 20.24 20.22 -5.70
C LYS A 111 20.59 20.82 -4.35
N ALA A 112 20.29 22.10 -4.17
CA ALA A 112 20.61 22.82 -2.94
C ALA A 112 20.11 22.02 -1.73
N PHE A 113 20.94 21.92 -0.68
CA PHE A 113 20.64 21.24 0.58
C PHE A 113 19.21 21.51 1.09
N GLN A 114 18.70 22.72 0.86
CA GLN A 114 17.34 23.16 1.19
C GLN A 114 16.22 22.40 0.45
N GLU A 115 16.39 22.06 -0.84
CA GLU A 115 15.40 21.28 -1.59
C GLU A 115 15.32 19.84 -1.07
N SER A 116 16.48 19.25 -0.75
CA SER A 116 16.55 17.93 -0.13
C SER A 116 15.86 17.93 1.24
N GLN A 117 16.06 18.98 2.05
CA GLN A 117 15.33 19.14 3.30
C GLN A 117 13.82 19.21 3.09
N LYS A 118 13.35 20.03 2.14
CA LYS A 118 11.93 20.20 1.86
C LYS A 118 11.27 18.89 1.43
N LYS A 119 11.91 18.12 0.53
CA LYS A 119 11.38 16.81 0.10
C LYS A 119 11.28 15.83 1.27
N ILE A 120 12.32 15.75 2.10
CA ILE A 120 12.33 14.90 3.30
C ILE A 120 11.23 15.35 4.28
N GLU A 121 11.06 16.66 4.49
CA GLU A 121 10.02 17.19 5.36
C GLU A 121 8.62 16.84 4.86
N GLN A 122 8.38 16.92 3.55
CA GLN A 122 7.09 16.65 2.94
C GLN A 122 6.76 15.15 2.83
N GLU A 123 7.75 14.28 2.62
CA GLU A 123 7.52 12.85 2.41
C GLU A 123 7.79 12.00 3.65
N LEU A 124 8.88 12.26 4.37
CA LEU A 124 9.34 11.39 5.47
C LEU A 124 8.64 11.72 6.80
N VAL A 125 8.50 13.00 7.14
CA VAL A 125 7.88 13.39 8.43
C VAL A 125 6.45 12.84 8.56
N PRO A 126 5.56 12.96 7.55
CA PRO A 126 4.22 12.39 7.64
C PRO A 126 4.24 10.87 7.82
N LYS A 127 5.15 10.16 7.13
CA LYS A 127 5.30 8.71 7.27
C LYS A 127 5.78 8.32 8.67
N ILE A 128 6.73 9.06 9.27
CA ILE A 128 7.17 8.83 10.66
C ILE A 128 6.00 8.99 11.64
N LEU A 129 5.23 10.07 11.49
CA LEU A 129 4.08 10.34 12.36
C LEU A 129 3.01 9.26 12.22
N ALA A 130 2.64 8.91 10.99
CA ALA A 130 1.66 7.88 10.69
C ALA A 130 2.10 6.51 11.22
N CYS A 131 3.38 6.19 11.06
CA CYS A 131 3.99 4.98 11.57
C CYS A 131 3.90 4.88 13.10
N ALA A 132 4.31 5.93 13.80
CA ALA A 132 4.24 5.97 15.25
C ALA A 132 2.80 5.89 15.78
N GLU A 133 1.82 6.45 15.07
CA GLU A 133 0.41 6.32 15.44
C GLU A 133 -0.10 4.88 15.23
N SER A 134 0.24 4.28 14.10
CA SER A 134 -0.13 2.89 13.76
C SER A 134 0.38 1.90 14.80
N MET A 135 1.61 2.11 15.27
CA MET A 135 2.26 1.26 16.29
C MET A 135 1.57 1.31 17.66
N LYS A 136 0.76 2.33 17.94
CA LYS A 136 -0.07 2.38 19.17
C LYS A 136 -1.31 1.47 19.07
N ARG A 137 -1.69 1.01 17.88
CA ARG A 137 -2.88 0.18 17.67
C ARG A 137 -2.55 -1.30 17.94
N PRO A 138 -3.27 -2.00 18.85
CA PRO A 138 -2.97 -3.38 19.22
C PRO A 138 -2.99 -4.37 18.04
N ALA A 139 -3.93 -4.17 17.10
CA ALA A 139 -4.08 -4.99 15.91
C ALA A 139 -2.87 -4.92 14.98
N PHE A 140 -2.28 -3.72 14.80
CA PHE A 140 -1.14 -3.52 13.92
C PHE A 140 0.14 -4.20 14.44
N ARG A 141 0.30 -4.24 15.76
CA ARG A 141 1.38 -4.97 16.43
C ARG A 141 1.32 -6.48 16.18
N ARG A 142 0.15 -7.01 15.77
CA ARG A 142 -0.05 -8.40 15.37
C ARG A 142 0.30 -8.65 13.90
N VAL A 143 0.14 -7.65 13.03
CA VAL A 143 0.45 -7.70 11.58
C VAL A 143 1.96 -7.65 11.32
N LEU A 144 2.71 -6.85 12.09
CA LEU A 144 4.19 -6.83 12.02
C LEU A 144 4.87 -8.04 12.69
N ARG A 145 4.11 -8.87 13.42
CA ARG A 145 4.61 -10.14 13.92
C ARG A 145 4.42 -11.19 12.83
N PRO A 146 5.44 -11.98 12.47
CA PRO A 146 5.22 -13.15 11.64
C PRO A 146 4.19 -14.04 12.36
N THR A 147 3.05 -14.22 11.73
CA THR A 147 2.05 -15.18 12.19
C THR A 147 2.70 -16.55 12.15
N ALA A 148 2.79 -17.20 13.31
CA ALA A 148 2.85 -18.65 13.34
C ALA A 148 1.63 -19.17 12.55
N PRO A 149 1.75 -20.32 11.85
CA PRO A 149 0.61 -20.92 11.20
C PRO A 149 -0.56 -21.03 12.19
N PRO A 150 -1.81 -20.81 11.73
CA PRO A 150 -2.95 -20.82 12.63
C PRO A 150 -2.96 -22.14 13.42
N PRO A 151 -3.25 -22.12 14.73
CA PRO A 151 -3.37 -23.35 15.49
C PRO A 151 -4.47 -24.18 14.82
N GLN A 152 -4.10 -25.36 14.33
CA GLN A 152 -5.06 -26.35 13.86
C GLN A 152 -6.06 -26.56 14.99
N LYS A 153 -7.30 -26.07 14.80
CA LYS A 153 -8.40 -26.39 15.70
C LYS A 153 -8.58 -27.90 15.65
N ARG A 154 -8.19 -28.57 16.72
CA ARG A 154 -8.56 -29.98 16.94
C ARG A 154 -10.09 -30.03 16.96
N PRO A 155 -10.72 -31.04 16.33
CA PRO A 155 -12.17 -31.21 16.42
C PRO A 155 -12.53 -31.48 17.88
N GLY A 156 -13.20 -30.53 18.51
CA GLY A 156 -13.92 -30.80 19.75
C GLY A 156 -15.19 -31.60 19.47
N PRO A 157 -15.69 -32.39 20.43
CA PRO A 157 -16.88 -33.21 20.24
C PRO A 157 -18.12 -32.33 19.94
N PRO A 158 -19.09 -32.85 19.18
CA PRO A 158 -20.20 -32.05 18.68
C PRO A 158 -21.17 -31.70 19.83
N THR A 159 -21.16 -30.43 20.26
CA THR A 159 -22.25 -29.87 21.06
C THR A 159 -23.44 -29.54 20.16
N ARG A 160 -24.55 -30.21 20.43
CA ARG A 160 -25.83 -30.12 19.72
C ARG A 160 -26.50 -28.77 20.02
N VAL A 161 -26.42 -27.83 19.08
CA VAL A 161 -27.10 -26.53 19.19
C VAL A 161 -28.52 -26.65 18.63
N SER A 162 -29.51 -26.37 19.46
CA SER A 162 -30.93 -26.33 19.13
C SER A 162 -31.25 -25.21 18.13
N LYS A 163 -31.97 -25.55 17.05
CA LYS A 163 -32.40 -24.62 16.00
C LYS A 163 -33.47 -23.66 16.54
N ALA A 164 -33.14 -22.37 16.63
CA ALA A 164 -34.13 -21.30 16.68
C ALA A 164 -34.60 -20.94 15.25
N PRO A 165 -35.83 -20.41 15.06
CA PRO A 165 -36.36 -20.12 13.73
C PRO A 165 -35.67 -18.88 13.16
N THR A 166 -34.89 -19.07 12.10
CA THR A 166 -34.33 -17.96 11.31
C THR A 166 -35.41 -17.32 10.46
N VAL A 167 -35.84 -16.12 10.86
CA VAL A 167 -36.52 -15.17 9.97
C VAL A 167 -35.54 -14.82 8.85
N ARG A 168 -35.84 -15.28 7.63
CA ARG A 168 -35.03 -14.95 6.45
C ARG A 168 -35.21 -13.45 6.15
N PRO A 169 -34.14 -12.66 6.04
CA PRO A 169 -34.27 -11.30 5.54
C PRO A 169 -34.76 -11.38 4.10
N ARG A 170 -35.84 -10.67 3.82
CA ARG A 170 -36.42 -10.50 2.48
C ARG A 170 -35.39 -9.72 1.65
N VAL A 171 -34.61 -10.44 0.85
CA VAL A 171 -33.66 -9.83 -0.10
C VAL A 171 -34.49 -9.07 -1.13
N THR A 172 -34.56 -7.75 -0.96
CA THR A 172 -35.01 -6.86 -2.02
C THR A 172 -34.00 -7.00 -3.15
N THR A 173 -34.45 -7.55 -4.27
CA THR A 173 -33.65 -7.74 -5.49
C THR A 173 -33.25 -6.37 -6.03
N ARG A 174 -32.13 -5.82 -5.53
CA ARG A 174 -31.32 -4.87 -6.30
C ARG A 174 -31.06 -5.56 -7.63
N MET A 175 -31.42 -4.91 -8.74
CA MET A 175 -31.04 -5.35 -10.08
C MET A 175 -29.62 -5.90 -10.04
N ALA A 176 -29.41 -7.10 -10.58
CA ALA A 176 -28.18 -7.85 -10.40
C ALA A 176 -26.98 -7.05 -10.92
N PHE A 177 -26.32 -6.33 -10.01
CA PHE A 177 -25.05 -5.69 -10.28
C PHE A 177 -24.08 -6.76 -10.77
N ARG A 178 -23.56 -6.58 -11.98
CA ARG A 178 -22.62 -7.49 -12.64
C ARG A 178 -21.35 -6.70 -12.95
N PRO A 179 -20.33 -6.78 -12.09
CA PRO A 179 -19.04 -6.16 -12.35
C PRO A 179 -18.41 -6.69 -13.63
N GLU A 180 -17.76 -5.79 -14.36
CA GLU A 180 -16.93 -6.09 -15.53
C GLU A 180 -15.45 -5.77 -15.31
N ALA A 181 -15.12 -5.06 -14.22
CA ALA A 181 -13.75 -4.74 -13.81
C ALA A 181 -13.64 -4.55 -12.30
N VAL A 182 -12.42 -4.65 -11.79
CA VAL A 182 -12.05 -4.25 -10.42
C VAL A 182 -11.04 -3.11 -10.49
N ALA A 183 -11.17 -2.12 -9.61
CA ALA A 183 -10.22 -1.03 -9.46
C ALA A 183 -9.71 -0.98 -8.01
N ILE A 184 -8.42 -0.80 -7.80
CA ILE A 184 -7.79 -0.75 -6.48
C ILE A 184 -6.91 0.50 -6.40
N GLY A 185 -7.14 1.33 -5.40
CA GLY A 185 -6.32 2.49 -5.07
C GLY A 185 -5.67 2.33 -3.69
N VAL A 186 -4.37 2.56 -3.60
CA VAL A 186 -3.60 2.35 -2.37
C VAL A 186 -2.34 3.24 -2.32
N SER A 187 -1.82 3.53 -1.11
CA SER A 187 -0.65 4.39 -0.93
C SER A 187 0.28 3.87 0.17
N THR A 188 0.52 4.62 1.25
CA THR A 188 1.38 4.24 2.38
C THR A 188 0.91 2.93 3.03
N GLY A 189 1.83 1.97 3.17
CA GLY A 189 1.53 0.61 3.62
C GLY A 189 0.97 -0.31 2.53
N GLY A 190 0.77 0.22 1.32
CA GLY A 190 0.14 -0.45 0.21
C GLY A 190 0.86 -1.66 -0.34
N PRO A 191 2.20 -1.66 -0.54
CA PRO A 191 2.91 -2.85 -1.00
C PRO A 191 2.67 -4.07 -0.12
N ASN A 192 2.61 -3.90 1.20
CA ASN A 192 2.32 -4.98 2.15
C ASN A 192 0.86 -5.43 2.04
N ALA A 193 -0.07 -4.48 1.97
CA ALA A 193 -1.50 -4.78 1.82
C ALA A 193 -1.80 -5.51 0.49
N LEU A 194 -1.15 -5.12 -0.61
CA LEU A 194 -1.29 -5.76 -1.92
C LEU A 194 -0.71 -7.17 -1.96
N ASN A 195 0.37 -7.44 -1.21
CA ASN A 195 0.89 -8.80 -1.05
C ASN A 195 -0.10 -9.73 -0.33
N GLU A 196 -1.06 -9.20 0.43
CA GLU A 196 -2.14 -9.99 1.03
C GLU A 196 -3.36 -10.11 0.12
N VAL A 197 -3.68 -9.08 -0.65
CA VAL A 197 -4.92 -9.01 -1.46
C VAL A 197 -4.76 -9.69 -2.82
N ILE A 198 -3.72 -9.36 -3.60
CA ILE A 198 -3.60 -9.78 -5.00
C ILE A 198 -3.34 -11.30 -5.14
N PRO A 199 -2.46 -11.93 -4.34
CA PRO A 199 -2.24 -13.39 -4.41
C PRO A 199 -3.45 -14.24 -4.01
N ARG A 200 -4.43 -13.67 -3.31
CA ARG A 200 -5.65 -14.39 -2.89
C ARG A 200 -6.68 -14.54 -3.99
N PHE A 201 -6.55 -13.82 -5.11
CA PHE A 201 -7.43 -14.04 -6.25
C PHE A 201 -7.21 -15.46 -6.81
N PRO A 202 -8.29 -16.22 -7.05
CA PRO A 202 -8.17 -17.58 -7.57
C PRO A 202 -7.85 -17.56 -9.07
N ALA A 203 -7.29 -18.67 -9.58
CA ALA A 203 -6.90 -18.78 -11.00
C ALA A 203 -8.08 -18.67 -11.98
N ASN A 204 -9.29 -18.94 -11.52
CA ASN A 204 -10.52 -18.83 -12.32
C ASN A 204 -11.13 -17.41 -12.30
N PHE A 205 -10.53 -16.44 -11.61
CA PHE A 205 -11.00 -15.06 -11.62
C PHE A 205 -10.77 -14.42 -13.00
N ARG A 206 -11.84 -13.92 -13.63
CA ARG A 206 -11.82 -13.52 -15.05
C ARG A 206 -11.84 -12.01 -15.30
N LEU A 207 -12.12 -11.18 -14.30
CA LEU A 207 -12.19 -9.74 -14.54
C LEU A 207 -10.79 -9.12 -14.62
N PRO A 208 -10.58 -8.06 -15.41
CA PRO A 208 -9.39 -7.23 -15.29
C PRO A 208 -9.38 -6.49 -13.96
N VAL A 209 -8.19 -6.32 -13.39
CA VAL A 209 -7.96 -5.53 -12.17
C VAL A 209 -7.05 -4.37 -12.52
N PHE A 210 -7.47 -3.15 -12.22
CA PHE A 210 -6.68 -1.93 -12.39
C PHE A 210 -6.18 -1.45 -11.04
N LEU A 211 -4.87 -1.30 -10.88
CA LEU A 211 -4.24 -1.01 -9.61
C LEU A 211 -3.41 0.27 -9.71
N VAL A 212 -3.77 1.26 -8.92
CA VAL A 212 -2.93 2.44 -8.65
C VAL A 212 -2.35 2.31 -7.25
N GLN A 213 -1.02 2.32 -7.21
CA GLN A 213 -0.24 2.46 -6.01
C GLN A 213 0.60 3.74 -6.13
N HIS A 214 0.49 4.65 -5.17
CA HIS A 214 1.34 5.86 -5.13
C HIS A 214 2.79 5.47 -4.93
N MET A 215 3.54 5.33 -6.02
CA MET A 215 4.95 4.98 -6.00
C MET A 215 5.71 5.71 -7.12
N PRO A 216 6.98 6.10 -6.88
CA PRO A 216 7.80 6.70 -7.91
C PRO A 216 8.04 5.74 -9.09
N PRO A 217 8.47 6.26 -10.26
CA PRO A 217 8.90 5.44 -11.39
C PRO A 217 9.98 4.43 -10.99
N VAL A 218 10.15 3.36 -11.78
CA VAL A 218 11.01 2.19 -11.51
C VAL A 218 10.46 1.24 -10.43
N PHE A 219 9.86 1.74 -9.35
CA PHE A 219 9.37 0.89 -8.27
C PHE A 219 8.06 0.14 -8.61
N THR A 220 7.20 0.74 -9.43
CA THR A 220 5.92 0.16 -9.88
C THR A 220 6.13 -1.13 -10.67
N LYS A 221 7.14 -1.15 -11.56
CA LYS A 221 7.55 -2.36 -12.28
C LYS A 221 7.98 -3.48 -11.34
N GLN A 222 8.84 -3.17 -10.36
CA GLN A 222 9.32 -4.15 -9.38
C GLN A 222 8.19 -4.68 -8.49
N LEU A 223 7.22 -3.82 -8.12
CA LEU A 223 6.02 -4.25 -7.41
C LEU A 223 5.19 -5.21 -8.28
N ALA A 224 4.95 -4.87 -9.55
CA ALA A 224 4.18 -5.71 -10.46
C ALA A 224 4.82 -7.10 -10.64
N ASP A 225 6.13 -7.15 -10.91
CA ASP A 225 6.86 -8.41 -11.10
C ASP A 225 6.82 -9.28 -9.83
N ARG A 226 6.92 -8.66 -8.65
CA ARG A 226 6.82 -9.38 -7.38
C ARG A 226 5.41 -9.92 -7.13
N LEU A 227 4.38 -9.12 -7.35
CA LEU A 227 2.99 -9.57 -7.23
C LEU A 227 2.72 -10.71 -8.22
N ASN A 228 3.23 -10.62 -9.44
CA ASN A 228 3.12 -11.68 -10.45
C ASN A 228 3.72 -13.00 -9.95
N SER A 229 4.92 -12.96 -9.36
CA SER A 229 5.60 -14.17 -8.85
C SER A 229 4.85 -14.92 -7.74
N LYS A 230 3.89 -14.26 -7.08
CA LYS A 230 3.10 -14.83 -5.97
C LYS A 230 1.64 -15.08 -6.33
N SER A 231 1.20 -14.63 -7.50
CA SER A 231 -0.21 -14.63 -7.88
C SER A 231 -0.50 -15.70 -8.91
N LYS A 232 -1.77 -16.15 -8.93
CA LYS A 232 -2.28 -17.04 -9.98
C LYS A 232 -2.70 -16.27 -11.23
N LEU A 233 -3.00 -14.99 -11.06
CA LEU A 233 -3.29 -14.05 -12.15
C LEU A 233 -2.00 -13.49 -12.71
N THR A 234 -2.05 -13.11 -13.98
CA THR A 234 -0.98 -12.31 -14.59
C THR A 234 -1.00 -10.92 -13.98
N VAL A 235 0.10 -10.49 -13.38
CA VAL A 235 0.28 -9.12 -12.88
C VAL A 235 1.39 -8.45 -13.69
N LYS A 236 1.11 -7.26 -14.23
CA LYS A 236 2.10 -6.51 -14.99
C LYS A 236 1.95 -5.01 -14.79
N GLU A 237 3.02 -4.28 -15.03
CA GLU A 237 2.93 -2.84 -15.23
C GLU A 237 2.20 -2.56 -16.54
N ALA A 238 1.33 -1.55 -16.52
CA ALA A 238 0.51 -1.19 -17.65
C ALA A 238 1.33 -0.49 -18.75
N GLU A 239 1.01 -0.78 -20.00
CA GLU A 239 1.62 -0.20 -21.20
C GLU A 239 0.61 0.68 -21.93
N ASP A 240 1.08 1.81 -22.46
CA ASP A 240 0.21 2.73 -23.19
C ASP A 240 -0.31 2.09 -24.49
N GLY A 241 -1.62 2.21 -24.73
CA GLY A 241 -2.28 1.69 -25.93
C GLY A 241 -2.55 0.18 -25.91
N GLU A 242 -2.21 -0.55 -24.85
CA GLU A 242 -2.49 -1.98 -24.78
C GLU A 242 -3.99 -2.26 -24.56
N LEU A 243 -4.49 -3.33 -25.19
CA LEU A 243 -5.85 -3.81 -24.96
C LEU A 243 -5.95 -4.50 -23.60
N VAL A 244 -7.02 -4.18 -22.86
CA VAL A 244 -7.31 -4.79 -21.57
C VAL A 244 -7.70 -6.25 -21.76
N ARG A 245 -7.03 -7.13 -21.03
CA ARG A 245 -7.25 -8.57 -21.05
C ARG A 245 -7.93 -9.04 -19.75
N PRO A 246 -8.85 -10.01 -19.84
CA PRO A 246 -9.35 -10.75 -18.68
C PRO A 246 -8.22 -11.33 -17.82
N ALA A 247 -8.51 -11.59 -16.54
CA ALA A 247 -7.61 -12.27 -15.59
C ALA A 247 -6.21 -11.63 -15.47
N THR A 248 -6.12 -10.31 -15.70
CA THR A 248 -4.86 -9.56 -15.69
C THR A 248 -4.97 -8.39 -14.72
N VAL A 249 -3.95 -8.22 -13.87
CA VAL A 249 -3.81 -7.08 -12.96
C VAL A 249 -2.82 -6.08 -13.57
N TYR A 250 -3.31 -4.89 -13.86
CA TYR A 250 -2.55 -3.78 -14.44
C TYR A 250 -2.12 -2.80 -13.35
N VAL A 251 -0.82 -2.67 -13.13
CA VAL A 251 -0.25 -1.71 -12.18
C VAL A 251 0.07 -0.42 -12.94
N ALA A 252 -0.46 0.70 -12.48
CA ALA A 252 -0.15 2.01 -13.04
C ALA A 252 1.36 2.31 -12.92
N PRO A 253 2.06 2.67 -14.01
CA PRO A 253 3.46 3.03 -13.94
C PRO A 253 3.66 4.34 -13.19
N GLY A 254 4.75 4.40 -12.42
CA GLY A 254 5.18 5.63 -11.75
C GLY A 254 5.38 6.76 -12.74
N ASP A 255 5.05 8.00 -12.36
CA ASP A 255 5.11 9.20 -13.21
C ASP A 255 4.11 9.27 -14.39
N PHE A 256 3.14 8.35 -14.46
CA PHE A 256 2.01 8.44 -15.39
C PHE A 256 0.69 8.25 -14.67
N HIS A 257 -0.37 8.93 -15.12
CA HIS A 257 -1.74 8.55 -14.79
C HIS A 257 -2.16 7.39 -15.71
N MET A 258 -2.75 6.35 -15.12
CA MET A 258 -3.36 5.25 -15.87
C MET A 258 -4.85 5.51 -16.02
N LEU A 259 -5.30 5.62 -17.26
CA LEU A 259 -6.71 5.76 -17.64
C LEU A 259 -7.15 4.55 -18.45
N VAL A 260 -8.45 4.32 -18.50
CA VAL A 260 -9.05 3.33 -19.41
C VAL A 260 -10.02 4.02 -20.36
N LYS A 261 -9.89 3.75 -21.65
CA LYS A 261 -10.83 4.21 -22.68
C LYS A 261 -11.50 3.02 -23.34
N LYS A 262 -12.77 3.19 -23.72
CA LYS A 262 -13.49 2.23 -24.56
C LYS A 262 -13.47 2.71 -26.01
N ASN A 263 -13.07 1.84 -26.92
CA ASN A 263 -13.14 2.04 -28.38
C ASN A 263 -13.82 0.82 -29.05
N ASP A 264 -13.88 0.81 -30.38
CA ASP A 264 -14.52 -0.27 -31.15
C ASP A 264 -13.84 -1.63 -30.95
N ARG A 265 -12.56 -1.65 -30.55
CA ARG A 265 -11.77 -2.87 -30.31
C ARG A 265 -11.89 -3.38 -28.86
N GLY A 266 -12.55 -2.63 -27.98
CA GLY A 266 -12.72 -2.98 -26.57
C GLY A 266 -12.19 -1.90 -25.62
N HIS A 267 -11.74 -2.32 -24.44
CA HIS A 267 -11.12 -1.45 -23.46
C HIS A 267 -9.62 -1.37 -23.70
N MET A 268 -9.06 -0.17 -23.63
CA MET A 268 -7.65 0.12 -23.91
C MET A 268 -7.07 1.00 -22.80
N ILE A 269 -5.86 0.68 -22.38
CA ILE A 269 -5.11 1.48 -21.41
C ILE A 269 -4.57 2.73 -22.11
N ARG A 270 -4.67 3.87 -21.43
CA ARG A 270 -4.01 5.11 -21.83
C ARG A 270 -3.17 5.62 -20.68
N LEU A 271 -1.89 5.86 -20.95
CA LEU A 271 -1.00 6.51 -20.00
C LEU A 271 -0.85 7.98 -20.36
N THR A 272 -0.97 8.87 -19.37
CA THR A 272 -0.80 10.31 -19.57
C THR A 272 0.17 10.89 -18.55
N GLN A 273 0.84 11.97 -18.93
CA GLN A 273 1.66 12.79 -18.02
C GLN A 273 0.95 14.10 -17.69
N ASP A 274 -0.37 14.05 -17.55
CA ASP A 274 -1.15 15.19 -17.07
C ASP A 274 -0.63 15.64 -15.69
N PRO A 275 -0.90 16.90 -15.27
CA PRO A 275 -0.42 17.41 -14.00
C PRO A 275 -0.82 16.50 -12.82
N PRO A 276 0.04 16.36 -11.78
CA PRO A 276 -0.27 15.53 -10.63
C PRO A 276 -1.62 15.89 -9.99
N VAL A 277 -2.41 14.86 -9.69
CA VAL A 277 -3.69 14.98 -8.98
C VAL A 277 -3.46 14.57 -7.53
N ASN A 278 -3.95 15.36 -6.57
CA ASN A 278 -3.69 15.15 -5.14
C ASN A 278 -2.18 15.06 -4.82
N SER A 279 -1.36 15.82 -5.56
CA SER A 279 0.11 15.80 -5.51
C SER A 279 0.75 14.45 -5.85
N CYS A 280 0.01 13.54 -6.50
CA CYS A 280 0.44 12.20 -6.84
C CYS A 280 0.40 11.96 -8.36
N ARG A 281 1.36 11.18 -8.86
CA ARG A 281 1.34 10.62 -10.22
C ARG A 281 2.11 9.29 -10.23
N PRO A 282 1.43 8.13 -10.28
CA PRO A 282 0.00 7.92 -10.55
C PRO A 282 -0.90 8.40 -9.40
N ALA A 283 -2.14 8.77 -9.76
CA ALA A 283 -3.23 9.08 -8.83
C ALA A 283 -4.43 8.16 -9.10
N VAL A 284 -5.21 7.90 -8.05
CA VAL A 284 -6.36 6.98 -8.05
C VAL A 284 -7.57 7.63 -8.71
N ASP A 285 -7.82 8.92 -8.43
CA ASP A 285 -9.00 9.62 -8.96
C ASP A 285 -9.09 9.57 -10.49
N PRO A 286 -8.03 9.88 -11.28
CA PRO A 286 -8.11 9.79 -12.75
C PRO A 286 -8.42 8.39 -13.26
N LEU A 287 -7.89 7.34 -12.62
CA LEU A 287 -8.22 5.97 -12.97
C LEU A 287 -9.71 5.72 -12.75
N PHE A 288 -10.21 6.03 -11.55
CA PHE A 288 -11.59 5.77 -11.16
C PHE A 288 -12.58 6.55 -12.03
N GLU A 289 -12.31 7.83 -12.30
CA GLU A 289 -13.10 8.66 -13.22
C GLU A 289 -13.18 8.05 -14.62
N SER A 290 -12.04 7.66 -15.20
CA SER A 290 -12.02 7.06 -16.55
C SER A 290 -12.77 5.72 -16.61
N LEU A 291 -12.71 4.92 -15.54
CA LEU A 291 -13.44 3.65 -15.43
C LEU A 291 -14.95 3.86 -15.34
N ALA A 292 -15.41 4.96 -14.75
CA ALA A 292 -16.83 5.29 -14.66
C ALA A 292 -17.47 5.40 -16.05
N ASP A 293 -16.75 5.99 -17.00
CA ASP A 293 -17.19 6.08 -18.40
C ASP A 293 -16.93 4.80 -19.19
N ALA A 294 -15.73 4.22 -19.06
CA ALA A 294 -15.32 3.06 -19.87
C ALA A 294 -16.15 1.80 -19.57
N TYR A 295 -16.51 1.58 -18.30
CA TYR A 295 -17.31 0.43 -17.85
C TYR A 295 -18.74 0.78 -17.45
N LYS A 296 -19.16 2.05 -17.62
CA LYS A 296 -20.51 2.54 -17.28
C LYS A 296 -20.92 2.18 -15.84
N GLY A 297 -19.98 2.35 -14.90
CA GLY A 297 -20.18 2.03 -13.48
C GLY A 297 -20.21 0.54 -13.12
N ARG A 298 -20.00 -0.40 -14.04
CA ARG A 298 -19.90 -1.84 -13.72
C ARG A 298 -18.52 -2.21 -13.17
N VAL A 299 -18.15 -1.56 -12.07
CA VAL A 299 -16.81 -1.66 -11.45
C VAL A 299 -16.97 -1.92 -9.96
N VAL A 300 -16.18 -2.85 -9.43
CA VAL A 300 -15.93 -2.92 -7.98
C VAL A 300 -14.67 -2.10 -7.71
N ALA A 301 -14.80 -0.98 -7.01
CA ALA A 301 -13.67 -0.14 -6.66
C ALA A 301 -13.31 -0.31 -5.18
N VAL A 302 -12.01 -0.35 -4.89
CA VAL A 302 -11.48 -0.60 -3.56
C VAL A 302 -10.49 0.52 -3.22
N VAL A 303 -10.71 1.21 -2.11
CA VAL A 303 -9.76 2.18 -1.56
C VAL A 303 -9.16 1.62 -0.28
N MET A 304 -7.85 1.39 -0.31
CA MET A 304 -7.09 0.75 0.75
C MET A 304 -6.18 1.76 1.47
N THR A 305 -5.46 1.28 2.48
CA THR A 305 -4.52 2.04 3.30
C THR A 305 -3.72 3.08 2.51
N GLY A 306 -3.63 4.27 3.05
CA GLY A 306 -2.96 5.37 2.40
C GLY A 306 -3.19 6.71 3.08
N MET A 307 -2.26 7.64 2.87
CA MET A 307 -2.38 9.00 3.34
C MET A 307 -3.14 9.86 2.32
N GLY A 308 -3.80 10.93 2.78
CA GLY A 308 -4.53 11.85 1.92
C GLY A 308 -5.93 11.34 1.59
N HIS A 309 -6.52 11.90 0.54
CA HIS A 309 -7.91 11.67 0.16
C HIS A 309 -8.07 11.21 -1.31
N ASP A 310 -6.96 10.95 -2.00
CA ASP A 310 -6.99 10.46 -3.39
C ASP A 310 -7.79 9.15 -3.47
N GLY A 311 -8.59 9.03 -4.52
CA GLY A 311 -9.56 7.95 -4.71
C GLY A 311 -10.96 8.29 -4.17
N ARG A 312 -11.13 9.32 -3.33
CA ARG A 312 -12.47 9.74 -2.85
C ARG A 312 -13.33 10.29 -3.97
N ASP A 313 -12.79 11.22 -4.75
CA ASP A 313 -13.59 11.97 -5.72
C ASP A 313 -13.90 11.11 -6.94
N GLY A 314 -12.94 10.31 -7.41
CA GLY A 314 -13.17 9.30 -8.43
C GLY A 314 -14.10 8.18 -7.97
N ALA A 315 -14.04 7.77 -6.69
CA ALA A 315 -14.99 6.77 -6.15
C ALA A 315 -16.41 7.34 -6.10
N LYS A 316 -16.58 8.64 -5.83
CA LYS A 316 -17.87 9.32 -5.90
C LYS A 316 -18.43 9.31 -7.33
N VAL A 317 -17.61 9.63 -8.33
CA VAL A 317 -18.00 9.56 -9.75
C VAL A 317 -18.41 8.13 -10.14
N LEU A 318 -17.63 7.13 -9.74
CA LEU A 318 -17.99 5.71 -9.92
C LEU A 318 -19.31 5.36 -9.25
N LYS A 319 -19.52 5.83 -8.01
CA LYS A 319 -20.72 5.59 -7.22
C LYS A 319 -21.97 6.12 -7.90
N GLU A 320 -21.89 7.32 -8.47
CA GLU A 320 -22.98 7.95 -9.24
C GLU A 320 -23.35 7.14 -10.49
N LYS A 321 -22.42 6.39 -11.07
CA LYS A 321 -22.67 5.45 -12.19
C LYS A 321 -23.13 4.06 -11.74
N GLY A 322 -23.26 3.81 -10.43
CA GLY A 322 -23.75 2.54 -9.88
C GLY A 322 -22.66 1.52 -9.54
N ALA A 323 -21.40 1.94 -9.44
CA ALA A 323 -20.31 1.09 -8.96
C ALA A 323 -20.50 0.64 -7.50
N TYR A 324 -19.83 -0.45 -7.14
CA TYR A 324 -19.75 -0.95 -5.77
C TYR A 324 -18.42 -0.54 -5.15
N ILE A 325 -18.47 0.21 -4.05
CA ILE A 325 -17.28 0.81 -3.43
C ILE A 325 -16.96 0.09 -2.13
N ILE A 326 -15.73 -0.41 -2.01
CA ILE A 326 -15.18 -1.05 -0.81
C ILE A 326 -14.10 -0.14 -0.24
N ALA A 327 -14.12 0.08 1.07
CA ALA A 327 -13.05 0.77 1.80
C ALA A 327 -12.42 -0.16 2.84
N GLN A 328 -11.10 -0.12 2.96
CA GLN A 328 -10.40 -0.83 4.04
C GLN A 328 -10.73 -0.19 5.40
N ASP A 329 -10.95 -1.00 6.43
CA ASP A 329 -11.22 -0.50 7.77
C ASP A 329 -10.02 0.19 8.45
N GLN A 330 -10.30 0.90 9.55
CA GLN A 330 -9.29 1.60 10.33
C GLN A 330 -8.32 0.66 11.06
N GLU A 331 -8.80 -0.51 11.48
CA GLU A 331 -8.05 -1.44 12.32
C GLU A 331 -6.90 -2.09 11.56
N THR A 332 -7.13 -2.44 10.29
CA THR A 332 -6.14 -3.09 9.43
C THR A 332 -5.40 -2.11 8.50
N SER A 333 -5.88 -0.88 8.38
CA SER A 333 -5.16 0.16 7.63
C SER A 333 -3.88 0.57 8.34
N VAL A 334 -2.76 0.53 7.60
CA VAL A 334 -1.50 1.14 8.05
C VAL A 334 -1.74 2.64 8.25
N VAL A 335 -2.30 3.31 7.25
CA VAL A 335 -2.70 4.71 7.35
C VAL A 335 -4.16 4.80 6.95
N TYR A 336 -5.00 5.16 7.92
CA TYR A 336 -6.44 5.34 7.70
C TYR A 336 -6.73 6.78 7.24
N GLY A 337 -6.17 7.14 6.08
CA GLY A 337 -6.41 8.41 5.38
C GLY A 337 -7.35 8.19 4.20
N MET A 338 -6.86 7.60 3.11
CA MET A 338 -7.65 7.40 1.88
C MET A 338 -8.97 6.65 2.16
N PRO A 339 -8.99 5.52 2.90
CA PRO A 339 -10.25 4.83 3.19
C PRO A 339 -11.17 5.63 4.12
N LYS A 340 -10.60 6.44 5.03
CA LYS A 340 -11.36 7.30 5.93
C LYS A 340 -12.18 8.33 5.16
N PHE A 341 -11.57 9.00 4.20
CA PHE A 341 -12.27 10.01 3.38
C PHE A 341 -13.38 9.41 2.52
N VAL A 342 -13.22 8.17 2.05
CA VAL A 342 -14.29 7.43 1.35
C VAL A 342 -15.42 7.05 2.30
N ALA A 343 -15.10 6.61 3.51
CA ALA A 343 -16.08 6.26 4.54
C ALA A 343 -16.87 7.48 5.03
N GLU A 344 -16.19 8.58 5.36
CA GLU A 344 -16.81 9.83 5.84
C GLU A 344 -17.68 10.52 4.78
N ALA A 345 -17.34 10.33 3.50
CA ALA A 345 -18.18 10.80 2.39
C ALA A 345 -19.47 9.96 2.21
N GLY A 346 -19.63 8.85 2.94
CA GLY A 346 -20.82 8.00 2.85
C GLY A 346 -20.97 7.24 1.52
N ILE A 347 -19.90 7.13 0.74
CA ILE A 347 -19.93 6.51 -0.60
C ILE A 347 -19.55 5.02 -0.59
N ALA A 348 -18.98 4.50 0.48
CA ALA A 348 -18.64 3.09 0.64
C ALA A 348 -19.90 2.21 0.80
N ASP A 349 -20.04 1.17 -0.01
CA ASP A 349 -21.04 0.11 0.20
C ASP A 349 -20.61 -0.88 1.29
N LYS A 350 -19.30 -1.07 1.43
CA LYS A 350 -18.72 -1.97 2.43
C LYS A 350 -17.43 -1.38 2.99
N ILE A 351 -17.31 -1.41 4.31
CA ILE A 351 -16.05 -1.21 5.02
C ILE A 351 -15.66 -2.57 5.62
N CYS A 352 -14.46 -3.06 5.33
CA CYS A 352 -14.02 -4.37 5.82
C CYS A 352 -12.51 -4.45 6.08
N PRO A 353 -12.05 -5.39 6.93
CA PRO A 353 -10.64 -5.59 7.21
C PRO A 353 -9.88 -6.08 5.97
N LEU A 354 -8.56 -5.86 5.95
CA LEU A 354 -7.66 -6.22 4.85
C LEU A 354 -7.84 -7.67 4.36
N ASP A 355 -7.97 -8.61 5.29
CA ASP A 355 -8.11 -10.03 4.99
C ASP A 355 -9.47 -10.40 4.37
N ALA A 356 -10.47 -9.54 4.53
CA ALA A 356 -11.80 -9.66 3.96
C ALA A 356 -11.97 -8.91 2.63
N ILE A 357 -11.00 -8.10 2.19
CA ILE A 357 -11.07 -7.35 0.92
C ILE A 357 -11.26 -8.30 -0.27
N THR A 358 -10.35 -9.26 -0.49
CA THR A 358 -10.47 -10.20 -1.63
C THR A 358 -11.75 -11.04 -1.54
N PRO A 359 -12.11 -11.65 -0.39
CA PRO A 359 -13.41 -12.32 -0.24
C PRO A 359 -14.62 -11.45 -0.59
N THR A 360 -14.62 -10.17 -0.18
CA THR A 360 -15.71 -9.23 -0.49
C THR A 360 -15.77 -8.95 -2.00
N ILE A 361 -14.64 -8.76 -2.67
CA ILE A 361 -14.59 -8.58 -4.13
C ILE A 361 -15.19 -9.80 -4.83
N LEU A 362 -14.81 -11.01 -4.41
CA LEU A 362 -15.32 -12.25 -5.00
C LEU A 362 -16.84 -12.40 -4.78
N GLU A 363 -17.33 -12.11 -3.58
CA GLU A 363 -18.76 -12.12 -3.25
C GLU A 363 -19.56 -11.17 -4.16
N VAL A 364 -19.09 -9.93 -4.32
CA VAL A 364 -19.75 -8.91 -5.15
C VAL A 364 -19.70 -9.28 -6.63
N CYS A 365 -18.58 -9.86 -7.08
CA CYS A 365 -18.41 -10.39 -8.44
C CYS A 365 -19.18 -11.70 -8.68
N ARG A 366 -19.70 -12.34 -7.62
CA ARG A 366 -20.37 -13.66 -7.65
C ARG A 366 -19.48 -14.77 -8.21
N LEU A 367 -18.21 -14.77 -7.82
CA LEU A 367 -17.17 -15.71 -8.29
C LEU A 367 -16.61 -16.58 -7.17
#